data_AF-A0A820RP97-F1
#
_entry.id   AF-A0A820RP97-F1
#
_cell.length_a   1.000
_cell.length_b   1.000
_cell.length_c   1.000
_cell.angle_alpha   90.00
_cell.angle_beta   90.00
_cell.angle_gamma   90.00
#
_symmetry.space_group_name_H-M   'P 1'
#
loop_
_entity.id
_entity.type
_entity.pdbx_description
1 polymer ?
#
loop_
_entity_poly.entity_id
_entity_poly.type
_entity_poly.pdbx_seq_one_letter_code
_entity_poly.pdbx_strand_id
1 'polypeptide(L)'
;MNEAGKTKALDEVEKLRSDGSTNLWDGLRTGLELLAKQQDSIRSISALFLLTDGCPTEIPEGGHLEALEKLKKKINFTCTVNTFGFGYQLDSKLLEDISILGNAGSYAFIPDGGFVGTIFVNAISTLLTTTATNVQFLIHDVHIEDSDYTRWYSTSQTEHGTLLDLGSITYGQSKDLLISYSHQLSNQCNFTVTYNNAQNIKKTIEFHASNNLQQANPNLIRRQKFRLQFVHSVRTALEHMRQTKTNITEEKQRHEEAINQIEKLENDMKSYANGTDEFIKDLFSDLTGQVKESIGKVEWFKKWGVHFLPSLTRAHLLQFCNNFKDPGVQHYGKGSLFSQIRDEMDDIFCGLPAPRRTETGATIDMSVFNNASGGCFYGECIVRLMNGSSKLVKDVQPGDRLAPHGGMVKFVVKTIYAEYYNRFIISKVENNLIITAWHPIRVNQQWIMPCSLVSSPNEILCEAVYNFALDRGHTVLVNDVECVTLGHGFQEDVVRHAYYGSERVIKDLEKLNMQQNNGGIIEISEKMLQRKNKTGLVKGLQWQGILVE
;
A
#
# COMPACT_ATOMS: atom_id res chain seq x y z
N MET A 1 15.19 24.07 -3.50
CA MET A 1 15.99 23.95 -4.74
C MET A 1 15.47 24.98 -5.73
N ASN A 2 16.34 25.76 -6.39
CA ASN A 2 15.92 26.69 -7.44
C ASN A 2 15.74 25.95 -8.78
N GLU A 3 15.22 26.63 -9.80
CA GLU A 3 14.97 26.03 -11.12
C GLU A 3 16.23 25.42 -11.73
N ALA A 4 17.37 26.12 -11.66
CA ALA A 4 18.65 25.60 -12.16
C ALA A 4 19.06 24.27 -11.47
N GLY A 5 18.84 24.17 -10.16
CA GLY A 5 19.08 22.94 -9.40
C GLY A 5 18.14 21.81 -9.81
N LYS A 6 16.85 22.11 -10.06
CA LYS A 6 15.87 21.13 -10.52
C LYS A 6 16.24 20.59 -11.91
N THR A 7 16.55 21.46 -12.86
CA THR A 7 16.99 21.07 -14.21
C THR A 7 18.21 20.17 -14.13
N LYS A 8 19.24 20.57 -13.36
CA LYS A 8 20.44 19.74 -13.19
C LYS A 8 20.12 18.37 -12.59
N ALA A 9 19.26 18.30 -11.58
CA ALA A 9 18.87 17.03 -10.97
C ALA A 9 18.14 16.12 -11.97
N LEU A 10 17.20 16.66 -12.75
CA LEU A 10 16.49 15.92 -13.79
C LEU A 10 17.46 15.42 -14.88
N ASP A 11 18.39 16.26 -15.32
CA ASP A 11 19.40 15.88 -16.31
C ASP A 11 20.28 14.71 -15.85
N GLU A 12 20.65 14.67 -14.56
CA GLU A 12 21.41 13.53 -14.00
C GLU A 12 20.56 12.27 -13.85
N VAL A 13 19.28 12.40 -13.45
CA VAL A 13 18.35 11.26 -13.38
C VAL A 13 18.15 10.62 -14.75
N GLU A 14 18.04 11.43 -15.81
CA GLU A 14 17.88 10.94 -17.20
C GLU A 14 19.14 10.25 -17.75
N LYS A 15 20.30 10.39 -17.09
CA LYS A 15 21.54 9.68 -17.44
C LYS A 15 21.66 8.31 -16.75
N LEU A 16 20.83 8.03 -15.74
CA LEU A 16 20.86 6.73 -15.05
C LEU A 16 20.58 5.60 -16.04
N ARG A 17 21.37 4.53 -15.96
CA ARG A 17 21.21 3.31 -16.75
C ARG A 17 21.29 2.12 -15.80
N SER A 18 20.53 1.08 -16.09
CA SER A 18 20.72 -0.20 -15.42
C SER A 18 22.07 -0.78 -15.83
N ASP A 19 22.83 -1.25 -14.85
CA ASP A 19 24.02 -2.06 -15.04
C ASP A 19 23.94 -3.28 -14.13
N GLY A 20 24.81 -4.26 -14.32
CA GLY A 20 24.86 -5.43 -13.45
C GLY A 20 25.33 -5.09 -12.03
N SER A 21 24.97 -5.94 -11.07
CA SER A 21 25.32 -5.88 -9.63
C SER A 21 24.52 -4.89 -8.77
N THR A 22 24.61 -5.05 -7.45
CA THR A 22 23.93 -4.21 -6.46
C THR A 22 24.86 -3.97 -5.28
N ASN A 23 25.63 -2.88 -5.32
CA ASN A 23 26.45 -2.44 -4.18
C ASN A 23 25.61 -1.55 -3.24
N LEU A 24 24.71 -2.20 -2.49
CA LEU A 24 23.79 -1.52 -1.56
C LEU A 24 24.55 -0.69 -0.51
N TRP A 25 25.67 -1.21 0.00
CA TRP A 25 26.47 -0.56 1.02
C TRP A 25 27.07 0.76 0.55
N ASP A 26 27.66 0.81 -0.65
CA ASP A 26 28.32 2.02 -1.13
C ASP A 26 27.33 3.18 -1.36
N GLY A 27 26.15 2.86 -1.92
CA GLY A 27 25.06 3.83 -2.06
C GLY A 27 24.58 4.36 -0.70
N LEU A 28 24.34 3.46 0.26
CA LEU A 28 23.95 3.83 1.62
C LEU A 28 24.99 4.71 2.32
N ARG A 29 26.26 4.27 2.34
CA ARG A 29 27.38 4.99 2.96
C ARG A 29 27.55 6.38 2.35
N THR A 30 27.57 6.47 1.02
CA THR A 30 27.77 7.73 0.30
C THR A 30 26.65 8.73 0.63
N GLY A 31 25.39 8.30 0.59
CA GLY A 31 24.26 9.15 0.94
C GLY A 31 24.31 9.64 2.39
N LEU A 32 24.64 8.76 3.34
CA LEU A 32 24.78 9.11 4.75
C LEU A 32 25.92 10.11 5.00
N GLU A 33 27.09 9.89 4.39
CA GLU A 33 28.23 10.80 4.52
C GLU A 33 27.94 12.19 3.92
N LEU A 34 27.19 12.24 2.81
CA LEU A 34 26.77 13.51 2.20
C LEU A 34 25.81 14.29 3.09
N LEU A 35 24.78 13.62 3.64
CA LEU A 35 23.81 14.26 4.54
C LEU A 35 24.45 14.68 5.86
N ALA A 36 25.31 13.84 6.44
CA ALA A 36 26.00 14.14 7.69
C ALA A 36 26.93 15.36 7.58
N LYS A 37 27.59 15.56 6.43
CA LYS A 37 28.45 16.75 6.20
C LYS A 37 27.70 18.07 6.30
N GLN A 38 26.40 18.08 6.02
CA GLN A 38 25.60 19.32 5.97
C GLN A 38 24.63 19.47 7.15
N GLN A 39 24.51 18.45 8.02
CA GLN A 39 23.46 18.37 9.04
C GLN A 39 23.46 19.50 10.08
N ASP A 40 24.63 20.08 10.37
CA ASP A 40 24.76 21.20 11.32
C ASP A 40 24.46 22.56 10.65
N SER A 41 24.67 22.64 9.33
CA SER A 41 24.45 23.85 8.54
C SER A 41 23.03 23.97 8.00
N ILE A 42 22.39 22.83 7.71
CA ILE A 42 21.05 22.76 7.15
C ILE A 42 20.06 22.55 8.30
N ARG A 43 19.33 23.61 8.64
CA ARG A 43 18.25 23.58 9.63
C ARG A 43 16.96 23.00 9.07
N SER A 44 17.02 21.77 8.58
CA SER A 44 15.85 21.06 8.06
C SER A 44 15.88 19.58 8.40
N ILE A 45 14.71 18.97 8.37
CA ILE A 45 14.58 17.51 8.36
C ILE A 45 15.31 16.95 7.14
N SER A 46 16.02 15.85 7.35
CA SER A 46 16.78 15.14 6.32
C SER A 46 16.41 13.66 6.34
N ALA A 47 16.28 13.07 5.16
CA ALA A 47 16.01 11.65 5.00
C ALA A 47 16.82 11.08 3.84
N LEU A 48 17.20 9.81 3.96
CA LEU A 48 17.80 9.00 2.91
C LEU A 48 16.76 7.99 2.44
N PHE A 49 16.43 7.98 1.16
CA PHE A 49 15.60 6.95 0.54
C PHE A 49 16.52 5.99 -0.22
N LEU A 50 16.60 4.74 0.27
CA LEU A 50 17.40 3.67 -0.32
C LEU A 50 16.48 2.76 -1.13
N LEU A 51 16.66 2.71 -2.44
CA LEU A 51 15.83 1.96 -3.37
C LEU A 51 16.64 0.78 -3.94
N THR A 52 16.06 -0.42 -3.98
CA THR A 52 16.69 -1.59 -4.63
C THR A 52 15.64 -2.55 -5.17
N ASP A 53 15.91 -3.17 -6.31
CA ASP A 53 15.14 -4.27 -6.91
C ASP A 53 15.86 -5.63 -6.81
N GLY A 54 17.06 -5.65 -6.20
CA GLY A 54 17.92 -6.82 -6.10
C GLY A 54 18.55 -7.04 -4.72
N CYS A 55 19.07 -8.25 -4.51
CA CYS A 55 19.91 -8.59 -3.36
C CYS A 55 21.31 -7.99 -3.51
N PRO A 56 21.94 -7.51 -2.41
CA PRO A 56 23.30 -7.00 -2.47
C PRO A 56 24.29 -8.05 -2.99
N THR A 57 25.13 -7.66 -3.94
CA THR A 57 26.19 -8.51 -4.48
C THR A 57 27.54 -8.25 -3.80
N GLU A 58 27.71 -7.03 -3.27
CA GLU A 58 28.89 -6.61 -2.52
C GLU A 58 28.54 -6.51 -1.04
N ILE A 59 29.29 -7.21 -0.19
CA ILE A 59 29.04 -7.27 1.26
C ILE A 59 30.25 -6.65 1.97
N PRO A 60 30.06 -5.57 2.76
CA PRO A 60 31.17 -4.97 3.51
C PRO A 60 31.67 -5.93 4.60
N GLU A 61 32.90 -5.71 5.08
CA GLU A 61 33.47 -6.45 6.19
C GLU A 61 32.58 -6.38 7.44
N GLY A 62 32.23 -7.53 8.03
CA GLY A 62 31.27 -7.64 9.14
C GLY A 62 29.79 -7.60 8.71
N GLY A 63 29.51 -7.43 7.42
CA GLY A 63 28.16 -7.31 6.89
C GLY A 63 27.59 -5.91 7.01
N HIS A 64 26.47 -5.67 6.32
CA HIS A 64 25.84 -4.36 6.18
C HIS A 64 25.47 -3.69 7.52
N LEU A 65 24.95 -4.47 8.48
CA LEU A 65 24.47 -3.94 9.75
C LEU A 65 25.62 -3.50 10.65
N GLU A 66 26.67 -4.32 10.81
CA GLU A 66 27.85 -3.94 11.58
C GLU A 66 28.58 -2.73 10.97
N ALA A 67 28.68 -2.70 9.63
CA ALA A 67 29.25 -1.57 8.91
C ALA A 67 28.43 -0.27 9.16
N LEU A 68 27.10 -0.35 9.13
CA LEU A 68 26.21 0.78 9.41
C LEU A 68 26.34 1.26 10.87
N GLU A 69 26.46 0.35 11.84
CA GLU A 69 26.70 0.71 13.24
C GLU A 69 28.03 1.45 13.43
N LYS A 70 29.11 0.94 12.82
CA LYS A 70 30.43 1.58 12.84
C LYS A 70 30.36 2.98 12.21
N LEU A 71 29.68 3.12 11.07
CA LEU A 71 29.51 4.41 10.41
C LEU A 71 28.69 5.38 11.28
N LYS A 72 27.57 4.92 11.86
CA LYS A 72 26.74 5.72 12.77
C LYS A 72 27.53 6.24 13.96
N LYS A 73 28.37 5.41 14.58
CA LYS A 73 29.29 5.83 15.67
C LYS A 73 30.32 6.85 15.20
N LYS A 74 30.80 6.74 13.95
CA LYS A 74 31.84 7.61 13.38
C LYS A 74 31.32 9.00 13.00
N ILE A 75 30.17 9.09 12.33
CA ILE A 75 29.68 10.35 11.74
C ILE A 75 28.44 10.91 12.43
N ASN A 76 27.80 10.13 13.32
CA ASN A 76 26.61 10.51 14.08
C ASN A 76 25.54 11.22 13.22
N PHE A 77 25.14 10.58 12.12
CA PHE A 77 24.16 11.16 11.21
C PHE A 77 22.77 11.23 11.86
N THR A 78 22.06 12.33 11.59
CA THR A 78 20.73 12.59 12.15
C THR A 78 19.58 12.25 11.19
N CYS A 79 19.87 12.02 9.91
CA CYS A 79 18.85 11.69 8.91
C CYS A 79 18.18 10.34 9.17
N THR A 80 16.91 10.23 8.80
CA THR A 80 16.18 8.95 8.81
C THR A 80 16.43 8.17 7.52
N VAL A 81 16.73 6.88 7.62
CA VAL A 81 16.92 5.98 6.48
C VAL A 81 15.64 5.20 6.21
N ASN A 82 15.05 5.41 5.05
CA ASN A 82 13.88 4.66 4.58
C ASN A 82 14.29 3.74 3.42
N THR A 83 13.85 2.50 3.44
CA THR A 83 14.22 1.49 2.46
C THR A 83 13.01 1.06 1.62
N PHE A 84 13.22 0.90 0.32
CA PHE A 84 12.18 0.56 -0.65
C PHE A 84 12.66 -0.61 -1.50
N GLY A 85 11.98 -1.74 -1.36
CA GLY A 85 12.29 -2.98 -2.09
C GLY A 85 11.31 -3.20 -3.23
N PHE A 86 11.82 -3.35 -4.46
CA PHE A 86 11.02 -3.59 -5.67
C PHE A 86 11.08 -5.06 -6.11
N GLY A 87 9.94 -5.62 -6.54
CA GLY A 87 9.87 -6.99 -7.03
C GLY A 87 10.13 -8.03 -5.92
N TYR A 88 10.56 -9.23 -6.29
CA TYR A 88 10.58 -10.40 -5.37
C TYR A 88 11.99 -10.97 -5.11
N GLN A 89 13.03 -10.33 -5.63
CA GLN A 89 14.42 -10.77 -5.46
C GLN A 89 15.15 -9.86 -4.48
N LEU A 90 14.66 -9.84 -3.24
CA LEU A 90 15.07 -8.87 -2.22
C LEU A 90 15.50 -9.56 -0.93
N ASP A 91 16.49 -8.98 -0.26
CA ASP A 91 16.70 -9.24 1.16
C ASP A 91 15.87 -8.23 1.98
N SER A 92 14.56 -8.48 2.09
CA SER A 92 13.64 -7.61 2.82
C SER A 92 13.95 -7.53 4.32
N LYS A 93 14.55 -8.58 4.89
CA LYS A 93 14.99 -8.56 6.29
C LYS A 93 16.13 -7.54 6.44
N LEU A 94 17.13 -7.60 5.57
CA LEU A 94 18.22 -6.63 5.58
C LEU A 94 17.73 -5.19 5.37
N LEU A 95 16.81 -4.96 4.42
CA LEU A 95 16.25 -3.63 4.17
C LEU A 95 15.48 -3.09 5.39
N GLU A 96 14.72 -3.94 6.06
CA GLU A 96 14.04 -3.60 7.30
C GLU A 96 15.06 -3.23 8.40
N ASP A 97 16.06 -4.10 8.64
CA ASP A 97 17.08 -3.91 9.66
C ASP A 97 17.91 -2.62 9.43
N ILE A 98 18.25 -2.32 8.17
CA ILE A 98 18.90 -1.05 7.78
C ILE A 98 18.02 0.15 8.14
N SER A 99 16.72 0.10 7.85
CA SER A 99 15.81 1.20 8.17
C SER A 99 15.67 1.42 9.67
N ILE A 100 15.64 0.33 10.47
CA ILE A 100 15.56 0.38 11.92
C ILE A 100 16.84 1.01 12.50
N LEU A 101 18.01 0.51 12.09
CA LEU A 101 19.30 1.00 12.57
C LEU A 101 19.59 2.45 12.10
N GLY A 102 19.13 2.79 10.91
CA GLY A 102 19.19 4.12 10.31
C GLY A 102 18.16 5.10 10.87
N ASN A 103 18.10 5.21 12.20
CA ASN A 103 17.23 6.13 12.95
C ASN A 103 15.74 5.83 12.80
N ALA A 104 15.39 4.55 12.99
CA ALA A 104 14.01 4.07 13.05
C ALA A 104 13.12 4.51 11.87
N GLY A 105 13.68 4.45 10.66
CA GLY A 105 12.93 4.71 9.43
C GLY A 105 12.01 3.56 9.02
N SER A 106 11.40 3.73 7.85
CA SER A 106 10.40 2.82 7.30
C SER A 106 11.00 1.86 6.26
N TYR A 107 10.34 0.72 6.10
CA TYR A 107 10.58 -0.22 5.00
C TYR A 107 9.29 -0.42 4.21
N ALA A 108 9.36 -0.23 2.89
CA ALA A 108 8.24 -0.38 1.97
C ALA A 108 8.52 -1.47 0.93
N PHE A 109 7.56 -2.38 0.77
CA PHE A 109 7.59 -3.41 -0.27
C PHE A 109 6.75 -2.99 -1.48
N ILE A 110 7.34 -3.02 -2.67
CA ILE A 110 6.74 -2.62 -3.94
C ILE A 110 6.72 -3.84 -4.86
N PRO A 111 5.64 -4.65 -4.85
CA PRO A 111 5.58 -5.88 -5.64
C PRO A 111 5.54 -5.62 -7.16
N ASP A 112 4.92 -4.51 -7.57
CA ASP A 112 4.73 -4.13 -8.96
C ASP A 112 4.57 -2.61 -9.12
N GLY A 113 4.57 -2.15 -10.37
CA GLY A 113 4.46 -0.72 -10.70
C GLY A 113 3.23 -0.04 -10.10
N GLY A 114 2.12 -0.79 -9.91
CA GLY A 114 0.87 -0.32 -9.32
C GLY A 114 0.96 0.02 -7.83
N PHE A 115 2.13 -0.13 -7.20
CA PHE A 115 2.42 0.29 -5.83
C PHE A 115 3.33 1.51 -5.75
N VAL A 116 3.98 1.91 -6.85
CA VAL A 116 4.99 2.98 -6.85
C VAL A 116 4.38 4.32 -6.44
N GLY A 117 3.30 4.73 -7.10
CA GLY A 117 2.64 6.01 -6.80
C GLY A 117 2.19 6.08 -5.36
N THR A 118 1.45 5.06 -4.92
CA THR A 118 0.94 5.04 -3.55
C THR A 118 2.03 5.08 -2.48
N ILE A 119 3.13 4.35 -2.65
CA ILE A 119 4.19 4.30 -1.64
C ILE A 119 4.97 5.62 -1.59
N PHE A 120 5.39 6.16 -2.74
CA PHE A 120 6.20 7.39 -2.75
C PHE A 120 5.39 8.64 -2.41
N VAL A 121 4.12 8.72 -2.84
CA VAL A 121 3.21 9.81 -2.43
C VAL A 121 3.10 9.86 -0.91
N ASN A 122 2.86 8.72 -0.25
CA ASN A 122 2.76 8.69 1.21
C ASN A 122 4.11 8.92 1.91
N ALA A 123 5.21 8.37 1.39
CA ALA A 123 6.55 8.54 1.99
C ALA A 123 7.01 10.01 1.95
N ILE A 124 6.82 10.69 0.83
CA ILE A 124 7.16 12.12 0.68
C ILE A 124 6.22 12.97 1.55
N SER A 125 4.93 12.65 1.59
CA SER A 125 3.97 13.36 2.45
C SER A 125 4.32 13.23 3.93
N THR A 126 4.74 12.04 4.36
CA THR A 126 5.25 11.80 5.72
C THR A 126 6.48 12.66 5.99
N LEU A 127 7.44 12.68 5.07
CA LEU A 127 8.65 13.47 5.21
C LEU A 127 8.34 14.98 5.35
N LEU A 128 7.52 15.52 4.45
CA LEU A 128 7.19 16.95 4.42
C LEU A 128 6.29 17.40 5.59
N THR A 129 5.60 16.47 6.25
CA THR A 129 4.79 16.76 7.45
C THR A 129 5.49 16.39 8.75
N THR A 130 6.70 15.86 8.71
CA THR A 130 7.45 15.51 9.91
C THR A 130 7.75 16.77 10.72
N THR A 131 7.50 16.74 12.04
CA THR A 131 7.78 17.84 12.97
C THR A 131 8.88 17.51 13.96
N ALA A 132 9.10 16.22 14.22
CA ALA A 132 10.12 15.73 15.13
C ALA A 132 10.73 14.43 14.59
N THR A 133 12.05 14.34 14.60
CA THR A 133 12.81 13.13 14.24
C THR A 133 13.62 12.65 15.44
N ASN A 134 14.12 11.41 15.37
CA ASN A 134 14.92 10.78 16.43
C ASN A 134 14.25 10.89 17.80
N VAL A 135 12.95 10.62 17.86
CA VAL A 135 12.15 10.71 19.08
C VAL A 135 12.49 9.54 20.00
N GLN A 136 13.27 9.83 21.03
CA GLN A 136 13.68 8.90 22.08
C GLN A 136 12.81 9.12 23.31
N PHE A 137 12.13 8.07 23.76
CA PHE A 137 11.24 8.09 24.91
C PHE A 137 11.83 7.27 26.05
N LEU A 138 12.34 7.95 27.09
CA LEU A 138 12.87 7.32 28.30
C LEU A 138 11.79 7.24 29.36
N ILE A 139 11.56 6.03 29.85
CA ILE A 139 10.71 5.75 31.01
C ILE A 139 11.65 5.51 32.18
N HIS A 140 11.63 6.42 33.15
CA HIS A 140 12.55 6.35 34.28
C HIS A 140 12.16 5.25 35.26
N ASP A 141 13.16 4.57 35.80
CA ASP A 141 13.04 3.56 36.87
C ASP A 141 12.09 2.39 36.54
N VAL A 142 11.79 2.17 35.25
CA VAL A 142 10.97 1.04 34.77
C VAL A 142 11.81 0.19 33.83
N HIS A 143 11.89 -1.10 34.16
CA HIS A 143 12.41 -2.13 33.27
C HIS A 143 11.23 -2.85 32.62
N ILE A 144 11.09 -2.69 31.31
CA ILE A 144 10.08 -3.39 30.52
C ILE A 144 10.67 -4.72 30.05
N GLU A 145 10.01 -5.84 30.37
CA GLU A 145 10.44 -7.18 29.94
C GLU A 145 10.13 -7.42 28.45
N ASP A 146 10.93 -8.28 27.81
CA ASP A 146 10.82 -8.65 26.38
C ASP A 146 9.49 -9.36 26.00
N SER A 147 8.66 -9.71 26.97
CA SER A 147 7.36 -10.36 26.74
C SER A 147 6.24 -9.37 26.36
N ASP A 148 6.49 -8.07 26.50
CA ASP A 148 5.52 -7.03 26.16
C ASP A 148 5.54 -6.65 24.67
N TYR A 149 4.47 -5.98 24.22
CA TYR A 149 4.35 -5.43 22.87
C TYR A 149 5.48 -4.47 22.47
N THR A 150 6.26 -4.01 23.45
CA THR A 150 7.36 -3.07 23.33
C THR A 150 8.61 -3.67 22.68
N ARG A 151 8.77 -5.01 22.68
CA ARG A 151 9.94 -5.71 22.09
C ARG A 151 10.15 -5.44 20.59
N TRP A 152 9.10 -4.97 19.91
CA TRP A 152 9.13 -4.67 18.48
C TRP A 152 9.54 -3.24 18.16
N TYR A 153 9.66 -2.38 19.18
CA TYR A 153 10.36 -1.12 19.06
C TYR A 153 11.85 -1.33 19.31
N SER A 154 12.70 -0.43 18.84
CA SER A 154 14.10 -0.44 19.25
C SER A 154 14.19 0.05 20.68
N THR A 155 14.40 -0.88 21.61
CA THR A 155 14.49 -0.60 23.04
C THR A 155 15.93 -0.80 23.53
N SER A 156 16.33 0.00 24.51
CA SER A 156 17.58 -0.21 25.23
C SER A 156 17.39 0.03 26.73
N GLN A 157 17.97 -0.86 27.53
CA GLN A 157 18.04 -0.68 28.97
C GLN A 157 19.20 0.28 29.28
N THR A 158 18.90 1.34 30.03
CA THR A 158 19.88 2.34 30.46
C THR A 158 19.98 2.31 31.98
N GLU A 159 21.00 2.97 32.54
CA GLU A 159 21.12 3.18 33.99
C GLU A 159 19.96 3.97 34.60
N HIS A 160 19.17 4.66 33.77
CA HIS A 160 18.05 5.50 34.18
C HIS A 160 16.68 4.88 33.89
N GLY A 161 16.60 3.69 33.25
CA GLY A 161 15.35 3.03 32.88
C GLY A 161 15.31 2.57 31.42
N THR A 162 14.11 2.34 30.88
CA THR A 162 13.92 1.82 29.51
C THR A 162 13.80 2.97 28.49
N LEU A 163 14.69 2.99 27.51
CA LEU A 163 14.65 3.91 26.37
C LEU A 163 13.99 3.25 25.15
N LEU A 164 13.04 3.94 24.53
CA LEU A 164 12.38 3.50 23.30
C LEU A 164 12.66 4.48 22.16
N ASP A 165 13.09 3.97 21.01
CA ASP A 165 13.16 4.74 19.76
C ASP A 165 11.80 4.70 19.05
N LEU A 166 11.16 5.87 18.95
CA LEU A 166 9.86 6.04 18.33
C LEU A 166 9.95 6.57 16.89
N GLY A 167 11.16 6.78 16.38
CA GLY A 167 11.41 7.34 15.05
C GLY A 167 10.96 8.78 14.92
N SER A 168 9.98 9.04 14.06
CA SER A 168 9.51 10.40 13.74
C SER A 168 8.04 10.59 14.06
N ILE A 169 7.65 11.85 14.27
CA ILE A 169 6.27 12.30 14.50
C ILE A 169 5.93 13.36 13.45
N THR A 170 4.72 13.28 12.89
CA THR A 170 4.18 14.24 11.90
C THR A 170 3.14 15.16 12.51
N TYR A 171 2.95 16.32 11.89
CA TYR A 171 1.91 17.27 12.31
C TYR A 171 0.51 16.63 12.22
N GLY A 172 -0.27 16.76 13.30
CA GLY A 172 -1.64 16.27 13.37
C GLY A 172 -1.79 14.76 13.55
N GLN A 173 -0.69 14.03 13.83
CA GLN A 173 -0.70 12.60 14.11
C GLN A 173 -0.13 12.34 15.51
N SER A 174 -0.91 11.68 16.38
CA SER A 174 -0.39 11.18 17.65
C SER A 174 0.53 9.98 17.43
N LYS A 175 1.51 9.83 18.33
CA LYS A 175 2.27 8.61 18.51
C LYS A 175 1.77 7.94 19.79
N ASP A 176 1.28 6.71 19.66
CA ASP A 176 0.60 6.02 20.75
C ASP A 176 1.44 4.82 21.21
N LEU A 177 1.65 4.72 22.52
CA LEU A 177 2.35 3.61 23.15
C LEU A 177 1.42 2.91 24.15
N LEU A 178 1.53 1.59 24.21
CA LEU A 178 0.93 0.79 25.26
C LEU A 178 2.05 0.05 25.98
N ILE A 179 2.25 0.41 27.24
CA ILE A 179 3.28 -0.17 28.09
C ILE A 179 2.57 -0.99 29.16
N SER A 180 2.86 -2.28 29.20
CA SER A 180 2.50 -3.16 30.31
C SER A 180 3.63 -3.09 31.32
N TYR A 181 3.28 -3.23 32.60
CA TYR A 181 4.24 -3.14 33.70
C TYR A 181 3.70 -3.95 34.89
N SER A 182 4.60 -4.60 35.63
CA SER A 182 4.25 -5.57 36.68
C SER A 182 3.93 -4.96 38.05
N HIS A 183 4.38 -3.73 38.32
CA HIS A 183 4.20 -3.03 39.60
C HIS A 183 3.39 -1.74 39.41
N GLN A 184 2.47 -1.37 40.30
CA GLN A 184 1.79 -0.06 40.23
C GLN A 184 2.80 1.04 39.88
N LEU A 185 2.65 1.68 38.71
CA LEU A 185 3.38 2.91 38.39
C LEU A 185 3.20 3.81 39.61
N SER A 186 4.29 4.11 40.29
CA SER A 186 4.22 5.13 41.31
C SER A 186 3.71 6.38 40.61
N ASN A 187 2.88 7.19 41.27
CA ASN A 187 2.47 8.50 40.75
C ASN A 187 3.69 9.44 40.50
N GLN A 188 4.90 8.95 40.76
CA GLN A 188 6.20 9.59 40.60
C GLN A 188 6.99 9.09 39.38
N CYS A 189 6.44 8.23 38.52
CA CYS A 189 7.14 7.84 37.29
C CYS A 189 7.39 9.07 36.39
N ASN A 190 8.65 9.23 35.99
CA ASN A 190 9.12 10.32 35.15
C ASN A 190 9.28 9.83 33.71
N PHE A 191 8.98 10.70 32.77
CA PHE A 191 9.21 10.47 31.35
C PHE A 191 10.07 11.58 30.79
N THR A 192 11.05 11.20 29.95
CA THR A 192 11.84 12.15 29.18
C THR A 192 11.69 11.85 27.70
N VAL A 193 11.33 12.87 26.93
CA VAL A 193 11.28 12.81 25.47
C VAL A 193 12.41 13.66 24.92
N THR A 194 13.34 13.04 24.20
CA THR A 194 14.39 13.74 23.46
C THR A 194 14.13 13.58 21.97
N TYR A 195 14.19 14.66 21.20
CA TYR A 195 13.93 14.63 19.76
C TYR A 195 14.65 15.79 19.05
N ASN A 196 14.81 15.68 17.74
CA ASN A 196 15.22 16.80 16.90
C ASN A 196 13.96 17.46 16.32
N ASN A 197 13.80 18.78 16.49
CA ASN A 197 12.66 19.50 15.91
C ASN A 197 12.79 19.66 14.38
N ALA A 198 11.82 20.32 13.73
CA ALA A 198 11.84 20.56 12.29
C ALA A 198 13.08 21.33 11.76
N GLN A 199 13.81 22.01 12.63
CA GLN A 199 15.07 22.70 12.32
C GLN A 199 16.31 21.84 12.61
N ASN A 200 16.12 20.54 12.87
CA ASN A 200 17.13 19.58 13.31
C ASN A 200 17.82 19.96 14.64
N ILE A 201 17.16 20.76 15.49
CA ILE A 201 17.69 21.16 16.79
C ILE A 201 17.20 20.17 17.84
N LYS A 202 18.14 19.57 18.59
CA LYS A 202 17.82 18.68 19.71
C LYS A 202 17.04 19.43 20.80
N LYS A 203 15.95 18.82 21.24
CA LYS A 203 15.06 19.28 22.31
C LYS A 203 14.83 18.13 23.29
N THR A 204 14.61 18.48 24.55
CA THR A 204 14.27 17.56 25.61
C THR A 204 13.10 18.11 26.39
N ILE A 205 12.12 17.25 26.67
CA ILE A 205 10.95 17.55 27.48
C ILE A 205 10.88 16.50 28.57
N GLU A 206 10.66 16.94 29.80
CA GLU A 206 10.45 16.07 30.95
C GLU A 206 9.06 16.29 31.50
N PHE A 207 8.37 15.21 31.86
CA PHE A 207 7.08 15.31 32.49
C PHE A 207 6.80 14.12 33.42
N HIS A 208 5.96 14.39 34.43
CA HIS A 208 5.56 13.41 35.43
C HIS A 208 4.23 12.76 35.05
N ALA A 209 4.08 11.46 35.35
CA ALA A 209 2.83 10.73 35.15
C ALA A 209 1.64 11.44 35.83
N SER A 210 1.78 11.80 37.10
CA SER A 210 0.73 12.42 37.93
C SER A 210 0.15 13.71 37.38
N ASN A 211 0.96 14.51 36.67
CA ASN A 211 0.53 15.78 36.11
C ASN A 211 -0.17 15.65 34.75
N ASN A 212 -0.14 14.46 34.13
CA ASN A 212 -0.66 14.21 32.79
C ASN A 212 -1.70 13.07 32.75
N LEU A 213 -2.25 12.68 33.90
CA LEU A 213 -3.30 11.68 33.98
C LEU A 213 -4.60 12.21 33.37
N GLN A 214 -5.04 11.59 32.29
CA GLN A 214 -6.37 11.77 31.73
C GLN A 214 -7.22 10.53 31.99
N GLN A 215 -8.54 10.69 31.98
CA GLN A 215 -9.45 9.55 32.05
C GLN A 215 -9.20 8.63 30.86
N ALA A 216 -8.90 7.36 31.15
CA ALA A 216 -8.66 6.35 30.14
C ALA A 216 -9.86 6.25 29.18
N ASN A 217 -9.62 6.43 27.88
CA ASN A 217 -10.60 6.13 26.84
C ASN A 217 -10.51 4.63 26.49
N PRO A 218 -11.49 3.80 26.88
CA PRO A 218 -11.40 2.35 26.69
C PRO A 218 -11.32 1.95 25.22
N ASN A 219 -11.94 2.72 24.31
CA ASN A 219 -11.90 2.45 22.88
C ASN A 219 -10.51 2.74 22.29
N LEU A 220 -9.87 3.84 22.70
CA LEU A 220 -8.51 4.17 22.26
C LEU A 220 -7.52 3.09 22.74
N ILE A 221 -7.60 2.70 24.03
CA ILE A 221 -6.75 1.63 24.57
C ILE A 221 -6.97 0.33 23.80
N ARG A 222 -8.22 -0.02 23.50
CA ARG A 222 -8.54 -1.22 22.71
C ARG A 222 -7.93 -1.17 21.31
N ARG A 223 -8.01 -0.04 20.61
CA ARG A 223 -7.37 0.14 19.28
C ARG A 223 -5.87 -0.12 19.36
N GLN A 224 -5.20 0.51 20.33
CA GLN A 224 -3.75 0.37 20.47
C GLN A 224 -3.35 -1.04 20.90
N LYS A 225 -4.14 -1.68 21.76
CA LYS A 225 -3.94 -3.09 22.13
C LYS A 225 -4.02 -3.99 20.91
N PHE A 226 -5.08 -3.89 20.09
CA PHE A 226 -5.20 -4.72 18.88
C PHE A 226 -4.14 -4.39 17.82
N ARG A 227 -3.78 -3.12 17.62
CA ARG A 227 -2.65 -2.74 16.74
C ARG A 227 -1.38 -3.47 17.13
N LEU A 228 -1.06 -3.50 18.42
CA LEU A 228 0.16 -4.10 18.92
C LEU A 228 0.09 -5.63 18.96
N GLN A 229 -1.07 -6.21 19.26
CA GLN A 229 -1.32 -7.64 19.14
C GLN A 229 -1.22 -8.11 17.68
N PHE A 230 -1.66 -7.30 16.72
CA PHE A 230 -1.48 -7.52 15.29
C PHE A 230 0.00 -7.56 14.93
N VAL A 231 0.76 -6.52 15.27
CA VAL A 231 2.20 -6.49 15.02
C VAL A 231 2.88 -7.70 15.63
N HIS A 232 2.58 -8.00 16.89
CA HIS A 232 3.18 -9.13 17.58
C HIS A 232 2.85 -10.46 16.91
N SER A 233 1.58 -10.74 16.64
CA SER A 233 1.17 -12.02 16.05
C SER A 233 1.75 -12.21 14.65
N VAL A 234 1.75 -11.15 13.83
CA VAL A 234 2.30 -11.21 12.47
C VAL A 234 3.83 -11.37 12.49
N ARG A 235 4.54 -10.65 13.36
CA ARG A 235 6.00 -10.78 13.45
C ARG A 235 6.43 -12.13 14.05
N THR A 236 5.71 -12.65 15.04
CA THR A 236 5.94 -13.99 15.57
C THR A 236 5.72 -15.05 14.47
N ALA A 237 4.62 -14.96 13.70
CA ALA A 237 4.39 -15.85 12.56
C ALA A 237 5.51 -15.73 11.50
N LEU A 238 5.96 -14.50 11.20
CA LEU A 238 7.09 -14.24 10.31
C LEU A 238 8.40 -14.88 10.81
N GLU A 239 8.67 -14.84 12.12
CA GLU A 239 9.83 -15.49 12.74
C GLU A 239 9.79 -17.02 12.58
N HIS A 240 8.64 -17.65 12.83
CA HIS A 240 8.47 -19.10 12.59
C HIS A 240 8.73 -19.47 11.13
N MET A 241 8.21 -18.67 10.19
CA MET A 241 8.30 -18.95 8.76
C MET A 241 9.68 -18.65 8.14
N ARG A 242 10.46 -17.70 8.69
CA ARG A 242 11.79 -17.31 8.15
C ARG A 242 12.91 -18.31 8.41
N GLN A 243 12.73 -19.26 9.32
CA GLN A 243 13.81 -20.14 9.74
C GLN A 243 14.15 -21.18 8.66
N THR A 244 15.40 -21.21 8.21
CA THR A 244 15.83 -21.98 7.01
C THR A 244 16.49 -23.34 7.28
N LYS A 245 16.81 -23.69 8.53
CA LYS A 245 17.61 -24.89 8.88
C LYS A 245 16.77 -25.98 9.54
N THR A 246 15.95 -26.70 8.79
CA THR A 246 15.11 -27.76 9.38
C THR A 246 14.75 -28.86 8.39
N ASN A 247 14.43 -30.04 8.91
CA ASN A 247 13.83 -31.12 8.14
C ASN A 247 12.35 -30.79 7.79
N ILE A 248 11.74 -31.60 6.91
CA ILE A 248 10.35 -31.38 6.43
C ILE A 248 9.32 -31.35 7.58
N THR A 249 9.51 -32.18 8.62
CA THR A 249 8.60 -32.27 9.76
C THR A 249 8.59 -30.97 10.58
N GLU A 250 9.76 -30.41 10.83
CA GLU A 250 9.94 -29.14 11.54
C GLU A 250 9.45 -27.93 10.70
N GLU A 251 9.60 -27.95 9.36
CA GLU A 251 9.03 -26.90 8.50
C GLU A 251 7.50 -26.88 8.60
N LYS A 252 6.86 -28.06 8.58
CA LYS A 252 5.41 -28.20 8.72
C LYS A 252 4.93 -27.73 10.11
N GLN A 253 5.62 -28.12 11.17
CA GLN A 253 5.25 -27.70 12.53
C GLN A 253 5.29 -26.17 12.68
N ARG A 254 6.36 -25.52 12.21
CA ARG A 254 6.47 -24.04 12.30
C ARG A 254 5.42 -23.33 11.44
N HIS A 255 5.06 -23.91 10.30
CA HIS A 255 3.98 -23.38 9.48
C HIS A 255 2.63 -23.46 10.22
N GLU A 256 2.36 -24.58 10.89
CA GLU A 256 1.19 -24.73 11.76
C GLU A 256 1.22 -23.75 12.94
N GLU A 257 2.37 -23.55 13.58
CA GLU A 257 2.55 -22.56 14.67
C GLU A 257 2.27 -21.12 14.17
N ALA A 258 2.77 -20.76 12.98
CA ALA A 258 2.52 -19.46 12.37
C ALA A 258 1.03 -19.24 12.06
N ILE A 259 0.34 -20.25 11.51
CA ILE A 259 -1.12 -20.20 11.26
C ILE A 259 -1.87 -20.05 12.59
N ASN A 260 -1.57 -20.89 13.58
CA ASN A 260 -2.22 -20.87 14.90
C ASN A 260 -2.07 -19.51 15.58
N GLN A 261 -0.92 -18.85 15.44
CA GLN A 261 -0.69 -17.52 15.98
C GLN A 261 -1.64 -16.47 15.37
N ILE A 262 -1.85 -16.52 14.05
CA ILE A 262 -2.77 -15.61 13.35
C ILE A 262 -4.24 -15.93 13.68
N GLU A 263 -4.61 -17.21 13.70
CA GLU A 263 -5.99 -17.63 14.03
C GLU A 263 -6.38 -17.27 15.46
N LYS A 264 -5.44 -17.35 16.41
CA LYS A 264 -5.67 -16.88 17.78
C LYS A 264 -6.06 -15.40 17.80
N LEU A 265 -5.30 -14.55 17.10
CA LEU A 265 -5.61 -13.13 17.02
C LEU A 265 -6.94 -12.87 16.28
N GLU A 266 -7.19 -13.60 15.20
CA GLU A 266 -8.44 -13.51 14.45
C GLU A 266 -9.64 -13.74 15.39
N ASN A 267 -9.58 -14.79 16.21
CA ASN A 267 -10.62 -15.09 17.19
C ASN A 267 -10.79 -13.99 18.26
N ASP A 268 -9.68 -13.44 18.77
CA ASP A 268 -9.70 -12.34 19.75
C ASP A 268 -10.33 -11.06 19.18
N MET A 269 -10.13 -10.78 17.89
CA MET A 269 -10.63 -9.57 17.21
C MET A 269 -12.07 -9.71 16.70
N LYS A 270 -12.54 -10.92 16.39
CA LYS A 270 -13.78 -11.18 15.65
C LYS A 270 -15.03 -10.48 16.20
N SER A 271 -15.23 -10.51 17.51
CA SER A 271 -16.39 -9.86 18.14
C SER A 271 -16.33 -8.32 18.06
N TYR A 272 -15.13 -7.75 18.01
CA TYR A 272 -14.91 -6.31 17.94
C TYR A 272 -14.92 -5.79 16.51
N ALA A 273 -14.50 -6.60 15.54
CA ALA A 273 -14.52 -6.25 14.12
C ALA A 273 -15.93 -6.06 13.56
N ASN A 274 -16.93 -6.73 14.15
CA ASN A 274 -18.35 -6.54 13.85
C ASN A 274 -18.96 -5.29 14.53
N GLY A 275 -18.16 -4.57 15.33
CA GLY A 275 -18.57 -3.34 15.99
C GLY A 275 -18.53 -2.11 15.07
N THR A 276 -18.65 -0.93 15.68
CA THR A 276 -18.65 0.37 14.97
C THR A 276 -17.26 0.98 14.82
N ASP A 277 -16.20 0.31 15.31
CA ASP A 277 -14.85 0.85 15.27
C ASP A 277 -14.15 0.52 13.93
N GLU A 278 -14.14 1.48 13.01
CA GLU A 278 -13.55 1.33 11.68
C GLU A 278 -12.07 0.92 11.72
N PHE A 279 -11.29 1.38 12.71
CA PHE A 279 -9.88 1.00 12.82
C PHE A 279 -9.72 -0.51 13.05
N ILE A 280 -10.51 -1.06 13.98
CA ILE A 280 -10.45 -2.49 14.31
C ILE A 280 -10.97 -3.32 13.13
N LYS A 281 -12.04 -2.87 12.46
CA LYS A 281 -12.58 -3.52 11.27
C LYS A 281 -11.55 -3.58 10.14
N ASP A 282 -10.89 -2.47 9.85
CA ASP A 282 -9.91 -2.39 8.76
C ASP A 282 -8.64 -3.20 9.10
N LEU A 283 -8.17 -3.13 10.34
CA LEU A 283 -7.07 -3.99 10.82
C LEU A 283 -7.41 -5.48 10.73
N PHE A 284 -8.67 -5.84 11.01
CA PHE A 284 -9.15 -7.21 10.87
C PHE A 284 -9.25 -7.64 9.39
N SER A 285 -9.58 -6.71 8.49
CA SER A 285 -9.56 -6.96 7.04
C SER A 285 -8.15 -7.27 6.54
N ASP A 286 -7.14 -6.54 7.01
CA ASP A 286 -5.74 -6.82 6.67
C ASP A 286 -5.32 -8.20 7.19
N LEU A 287 -5.70 -8.52 8.43
CA LEU A 287 -5.39 -9.80 9.10
C LEU A 287 -5.98 -11.00 8.34
N THR A 288 -7.27 -10.94 8.02
CA THR A 288 -8.02 -12.04 7.38
C THR A 288 -7.83 -12.11 5.87
N GLY A 289 -7.40 -11.00 5.25
CA GLY A 289 -7.03 -10.93 3.84
C GLY A 289 -5.56 -11.29 3.62
N GLN A 290 -4.76 -10.30 3.20
CA GLN A 290 -3.40 -10.54 2.71
C GLN A 290 -2.46 -11.14 3.76
N VAL A 291 -2.63 -10.85 5.06
CA VAL A 291 -1.77 -11.46 6.08
C VAL A 291 -1.98 -12.97 6.13
N LYS A 292 -3.23 -13.44 6.28
CA LYS A 292 -3.56 -14.87 6.30
C LYS A 292 -3.22 -15.55 4.98
N GLU A 293 -3.46 -14.89 3.84
CA GLU A 293 -3.07 -15.39 2.52
C GLU A 293 -1.56 -15.56 2.42
N SER A 294 -0.77 -14.56 2.86
CA SER A 294 0.68 -14.58 2.72
C SER A 294 1.36 -15.75 3.44
N ILE A 295 0.76 -16.25 4.51
CA ILE A 295 1.26 -17.40 5.28
C ILE A 295 0.48 -18.69 4.98
N GLY A 296 -0.60 -18.65 4.21
CA GLY A 296 -1.47 -19.82 3.98
C GLY A 296 -0.76 -20.96 3.26
N LYS A 297 0.24 -20.65 2.44
CA LYS A 297 1.13 -21.62 1.80
C LYS A 297 2.59 -21.18 1.96
N VAL A 298 3.48 -22.15 2.17
CA VAL A 298 4.93 -21.88 2.29
C VAL A 298 5.47 -21.20 1.03
N GLU A 299 4.96 -21.56 -0.15
CA GLU A 299 5.35 -20.97 -1.42
C GLU A 299 4.91 -19.50 -1.55
N TRP A 300 3.71 -19.16 -1.04
CA TRP A 300 3.22 -17.78 -1.03
C TRP A 300 4.03 -16.92 -0.07
N PHE A 301 4.38 -17.48 1.09
CA PHE A 301 5.26 -16.81 2.04
C PHE A 301 6.64 -16.54 1.41
N LYS A 302 7.27 -17.57 0.84
CA LYS A 302 8.59 -17.45 0.18
C LYS A 302 8.56 -16.46 -0.98
N LYS A 303 7.46 -16.39 -1.74
CA LYS A 303 7.32 -15.50 -2.90
C LYS A 303 7.13 -14.04 -2.49
N TRP A 304 6.24 -13.75 -1.55
CA TRP A 304 5.84 -12.35 -1.28
C TRP A 304 5.56 -12.07 0.20
N GLY A 305 5.07 -13.03 0.97
CA GLY A 305 4.79 -12.82 2.41
C GLY A 305 6.02 -12.39 3.21
N VAL A 306 7.19 -12.95 2.89
CA VAL A 306 8.47 -12.62 3.52
C VAL A 306 8.89 -11.15 3.32
N HIS A 307 8.36 -10.49 2.29
CA HIS A 307 8.61 -9.08 1.98
C HIS A 307 7.46 -8.16 2.42
N PHE A 308 6.21 -8.61 2.29
CA PHE A 308 5.01 -7.85 2.62
C PHE A 308 4.82 -7.66 4.14
N LEU A 309 4.86 -8.74 4.91
CA LEU A 309 4.62 -8.73 6.36
C LEU A 309 5.51 -7.75 7.14
N PRO A 310 6.84 -7.69 6.92
CA PRO A 310 7.67 -6.70 7.59
C PRO A 310 7.30 -5.26 7.20
N SER A 311 6.91 -5.00 5.95
CA SER A 311 6.49 -3.66 5.52
C SER A 311 5.22 -3.20 6.24
N LEU A 312 4.19 -4.06 6.27
CA LEU A 312 2.92 -3.76 6.93
C LEU A 312 3.10 -3.56 8.44
N THR A 313 3.78 -4.50 9.13
CA THR A 313 3.98 -4.38 10.57
C THR A 313 4.84 -3.18 10.96
N ARG A 314 5.83 -2.82 10.14
CA ARG A 314 6.65 -1.63 10.37
C ARG A 314 5.80 -0.35 10.26
N ALA A 315 4.88 -0.28 9.30
CA ALA A 315 3.95 0.83 9.17
C ALA A 315 3.05 1.00 10.40
N HIS A 316 2.51 -0.11 10.96
CA HIS A 316 1.73 -0.06 12.20
C HIS A 316 2.55 0.36 13.43
N LEU A 317 3.82 -0.07 13.55
CA LEU A 317 4.72 0.36 14.63
C LEU A 317 5.05 1.85 14.54
N LEU A 318 5.33 2.33 13.33
CA LEU A 318 5.60 3.74 13.09
C LEU A 318 4.35 4.61 13.13
N GLN A 319 3.17 4.00 12.96
CA GLN A 319 1.88 4.67 12.75
C GLN A 319 1.91 5.59 11.52
N PHE A 320 2.44 5.07 10.42
CA PHE A 320 2.49 5.74 9.12
C PHE A 320 1.59 5.03 8.11
N CYS A 321 0.94 5.82 7.26
CA CYS A 321 0.29 5.29 6.06
C CYS A 321 1.41 5.04 5.05
N ASN A 322 1.71 3.78 4.73
CA ASN A 322 2.78 3.42 3.79
C ASN A 322 2.26 3.13 2.38
N ASN A 323 0.97 2.86 2.19
CA ASN A 323 0.34 2.63 0.89
C ASN A 323 -1.18 2.93 0.95
N PHE A 324 -1.92 2.77 -0.14
CA PHE A 324 -3.37 3.02 -0.29
C PHE A 324 -4.20 1.75 -0.34
N LYS A 325 -3.55 0.59 -0.36
CA LYS A 325 -4.17 -0.70 -0.66
C LYS A 325 -4.53 -1.49 0.60
N ASP A 326 -3.82 -1.26 1.70
CA ASP A 326 -4.10 -1.88 3.00
C ASP A 326 -5.01 -0.96 3.84
N PRO A 327 -6.27 -1.36 4.13
CA PRO A 327 -7.20 -0.59 4.96
C PRO A 327 -6.67 -0.15 6.33
N GLY A 328 -5.96 -1.02 7.06
CA GLY A 328 -5.57 -0.75 8.45
C GLY A 328 -4.59 0.42 8.58
N VAL A 329 -3.71 0.62 7.60
CA VAL A 329 -2.75 1.75 7.59
C VAL A 329 -3.36 3.07 7.11
N GLN A 330 -4.55 3.05 6.50
CA GLN A 330 -5.27 4.28 6.07
C GLN A 330 -5.74 5.15 7.24
N HIS A 331 -5.65 4.63 8.46
CA HIS A 331 -5.99 5.37 9.68
C HIS A 331 -4.90 6.34 10.14
N TYR A 332 -3.71 6.25 9.55
CA TYR A 332 -2.60 7.15 9.81
C TYR A 332 -2.54 8.27 8.77
N GLY A 333 -1.96 9.42 9.12
CA GLY A 333 -1.87 10.56 8.20
C GLY A 333 -3.21 11.27 7.98
N LYS A 334 -4.16 11.16 8.92
CA LYS A 334 -5.47 11.83 8.83
C LYS A 334 -5.44 13.33 9.17
N GLY A 335 -4.26 13.87 9.51
CA GLY A 335 -4.06 15.30 9.71
C GLY A 335 -4.37 16.09 8.43
N SER A 336 -4.91 17.30 8.58
CA SER A 336 -5.26 18.17 7.44
C SER A 336 -4.05 18.51 6.57
N LEU A 337 -2.90 18.82 7.19
CA LEU A 337 -1.66 19.09 6.48
C LEU A 337 -1.18 17.88 5.68
N PHE A 338 -1.18 16.68 6.29
CA PHE A 338 -0.79 15.46 5.58
C PHE A 338 -1.71 15.19 4.40
N SER A 339 -3.02 15.30 4.60
CA SER A 339 -4.00 15.07 3.53
C SER A 339 -3.79 16.04 2.36
N GLN A 340 -3.53 17.32 2.65
CA GLN A 340 -3.27 18.32 1.61
C GLN A 340 -1.98 18.02 0.83
N ILE A 341 -0.87 17.77 1.53
CA ILE A 341 0.41 17.46 0.87
C ILE A 341 0.29 16.16 0.07
N ARG A 342 -0.39 15.15 0.60
CA ARG A 342 -0.60 13.88 -0.11
C ARG A 342 -1.38 14.06 -1.39
N ASP A 343 -2.48 14.81 -1.35
CA ASP A 343 -3.28 15.07 -2.55
C ASP A 343 -2.46 15.88 -3.58
N GLU A 344 -1.63 16.84 -3.15
CA GLU A 344 -0.70 17.57 -4.04
C GLU A 344 0.39 16.67 -4.63
N MET A 345 0.97 15.78 -3.83
CA MET A 345 1.98 14.82 -4.30
C MET A 345 1.38 13.79 -5.28
N ASP A 346 0.13 13.39 -5.08
CA ASP A 346 -0.60 12.50 -5.99
C ASP A 346 -0.85 13.18 -7.35
N ASP A 347 -1.26 14.46 -7.34
CA ASP A 347 -1.42 15.28 -8.55
C ASP A 347 -0.08 15.43 -9.29
N ILE A 348 1.02 15.70 -8.57
CA ILE A 348 2.37 15.78 -9.15
C ILE A 348 2.77 14.43 -9.75
N PHE A 349 2.58 13.33 -9.04
CA PHE A 349 2.92 11.99 -9.51
C PHE A 349 2.15 11.62 -10.78
N CYS A 350 0.84 11.88 -10.80
CA CYS A 350 0.00 11.65 -11.97
C CYS A 350 0.38 12.55 -13.16
N GLY A 351 0.94 13.73 -12.89
CA GLY A 351 1.46 14.65 -13.91
C GLY A 351 2.86 14.33 -14.43
N LEU A 352 3.57 13.35 -13.84
CA LEU A 352 4.91 12.96 -14.32
C LEU A 352 4.83 12.32 -15.71
N PRO A 353 5.85 12.53 -16.57
CA PRO A 353 5.93 11.80 -17.81
C PRO A 353 6.07 10.30 -17.53
N ALA A 354 5.49 9.52 -18.42
CA ALA A 354 5.71 8.10 -18.53
C ALA A 354 7.17 7.65 -18.33
N PRO A 355 7.43 6.49 -17.71
CA PRO A 355 8.76 5.90 -17.70
C PRO A 355 9.21 5.61 -19.14
N ARG A 356 10.39 6.09 -19.53
CA ARG A 356 10.98 5.78 -20.85
C ARG A 356 11.51 4.35 -20.82
N ARG A 357 11.03 3.49 -21.71
CA ARG A 357 11.56 2.14 -21.88
C ARG A 357 12.91 2.18 -22.58
N THR A 358 13.90 1.48 -22.05
CA THR A 358 15.09 1.09 -22.81
C THR A 358 14.61 0.07 -23.85
N GLU A 359 14.69 0.46 -25.12
CA GLU A 359 14.28 -0.28 -26.34
C GLU A 359 12.79 -0.16 -26.75
N THR A 360 12.54 0.78 -27.67
CA THR A 360 11.37 0.86 -28.58
C THR A 360 9.96 0.80 -27.97
N GLY A 361 9.74 1.39 -26.79
CA GLY A 361 8.43 1.40 -26.12
C GLY A 361 7.83 2.79 -25.94
N ALA A 362 6.57 2.97 -26.32
CA ALA A 362 5.79 4.19 -26.12
C ALA A 362 5.62 4.58 -24.64
N THR A 363 5.37 5.88 -24.42
CA THR A 363 5.03 6.48 -23.13
C THR A 363 3.80 5.80 -22.50
N ILE A 364 3.78 5.54 -21.18
CA ILE A 364 2.70 5.00 -20.31
C ILE A 364 2.20 6.10 -19.36
N ASP A 365 0.88 6.36 -19.24
CA ASP A 365 0.35 7.35 -18.29
C ASP A 365 0.56 6.88 -16.86
N MET A 366 1.06 7.75 -15.98
CA MET A 366 1.35 7.40 -14.59
C MET A 366 0.09 7.03 -13.79
N SER A 367 -1.08 7.47 -14.23
CA SER A 367 -2.40 7.11 -13.67
C SER A 367 -2.65 5.58 -13.65
N VAL A 368 -2.06 4.84 -14.60
CA VAL A 368 -2.19 3.38 -14.73
C VAL A 368 -1.61 2.66 -13.51
N PHE A 369 -0.55 3.23 -12.93
CA PHE A 369 0.07 2.73 -11.70
C PHE A 369 -0.73 3.10 -10.42
N ASN A 370 -1.81 3.88 -10.55
CA ASN A 370 -2.68 4.31 -9.46
C ASN A 370 -4.16 3.94 -9.69
N ASN A 371 -4.42 2.95 -10.56
CA ASN A 371 -5.78 2.60 -10.98
C ASN A 371 -6.40 1.50 -10.11
N ALA A 372 -6.87 1.89 -8.92
CA ALA A 372 -7.57 0.98 -8.00
C ALA A 372 -8.98 0.57 -8.47
N SER A 373 -9.54 1.14 -9.57
CA SER A 373 -10.98 0.96 -9.86
C SER A 373 -11.38 1.32 -11.29
N GLY A 374 -11.69 0.31 -12.09
CA GLY A 374 -12.24 0.41 -13.44
C GLY A 374 -12.50 -0.98 -14.01
N GLY A 375 -13.50 -1.70 -13.47
CA GLY A 375 -13.77 -3.07 -13.86
C GLY A 375 -14.21 -3.19 -15.33
N CYS A 376 -13.41 -3.82 -16.20
CA CYS A 376 -13.74 -4.01 -17.62
C CYS A 376 -13.34 -5.41 -18.16
N PHE A 377 -14.00 -5.83 -19.23
CA PHE A 377 -13.82 -7.09 -19.96
C PHE A 377 -12.85 -6.94 -21.14
N TYR A 378 -12.05 -7.98 -21.42
CA TYR A 378 -11.30 -8.04 -22.66
C TYR A 378 -12.21 -8.40 -23.85
N GLY A 379 -12.01 -7.72 -24.99
CA GLY A 379 -12.89 -7.81 -26.16
C GLY A 379 -13.00 -9.20 -26.80
N GLU A 380 -11.98 -10.04 -26.68
CA GLU A 380 -11.97 -11.42 -27.23
C GLU A 380 -12.61 -12.46 -26.29
N CYS A 381 -13.04 -12.06 -25.10
CA CYS A 381 -13.82 -12.95 -24.24
C CYS A 381 -15.20 -13.20 -24.86
N ILE A 382 -15.83 -14.32 -24.50
CA ILE A 382 -17.09 -14.79 -25.04
C ILE A 382 -18.22 -14.47 -24.07
N VAL A 383 -19.23 -13.75 -24.54
CA VAL A 383 -20.48 -13.48 -23.81
C VAL A 383 -21.59 -14.41 -24.28
N ARG A 384 -22.34 -14.98 -23.34
CA ARG A 384 -23.49 -15.85 -23.64
C ARG A 384 -24.80 -15.07 -23.75
N LEU A 385 -25.58 -15.35 -24.79
CA LEU A 385 -26.89 -14.75 -25.02
C LEU A 385 -28.01 -15.68 -24.53
N MET A 386 -29.19 -15.12 -24.26
CA MET A 386 -30.36 -15.87 -23.78
C MET A 386 -30.90 -16.91 -24.78
N ASN A 387 -30.63 -16.73 -26.08
CA ASN A 387 -31.05 -17.68 -27.12
C ASN A 387 -30.10 -18.89 -27.24
N GLY A 388 -29.11 -19.01 -26.34
CA GLY A 388 -28.13 -20.09 -26.33
C GLY A 388 -26.91 -19.87 -27.24
N SER A 389 -26.93 -18.83 -28.09
CA SER A 389 -25.77 -18.42 -28.87
C SER A 389 -24.78 -17.59 -28.02
N SER A 390 -23.60 -17.33 -28.58
CA SER A 390 -22.57 -16.51 -27.94
C SER A 390 -22.00 -15.48 -28.92
N LYS A 391 -21.47 -14.38 -28.39
CA LYS A 391 -20.74 -13.34 -29.13
C LYS A 391 -19.41 -13.06 -28.44
N LEU A 392 -18.46 -12.45 -29.16
CA LEU A 392 -17.32 -11.83 -28.48
C LEU A 392 -17.82 -10.58 -27.72
N VAL A 393 -17.16 -10.26 -26.61
CA VAL A 393 -17.44 -9.06 -25.80
C VAL A 393 -17.48 -7.80 -26.67
N LYS A 394 -16.52 -7.67 -27.60
CA LYS A 394 -16.43 -6.53 -28.54
C LYS A 394 -17.57 -6.45 -29.57
N ASP A 395 -18.27 -7.57 -29.82
CA ASP A 395 -19.33 -7.68 -30.82
C ASP A 395 -20.74 -7.55 -30.22
N VAL A 396 -20.84 -7.39 -28.89
CA VAL A 396 -22.11 -7.14 -28.19
C VAL A 396 -22.66 -5.77 -28.62
N GLN A 397 -23.97 -5.69 -28.85
CA GLN A 397 -24.65 -4.49 -29.33
C GLN A 397 -25.81 -4.11 -28.39
N PRO A 398 -26.18 -2.82 -28.33
CA PRO A 398 -27.44 -2.41 -27.72
C PRO A 398 -28.62 -3.21 -28.28
N GLY A 399 -29.51 -3.68 -27.39
CA GLY A 399 -30.62 -4.56 -27.73
C GLY A 399 -30.33 -6.06 -27.57
N ASP A 400 -29.07 -6.49 -27.49
CA ASP A 400 -28.73 -7.89 -27.19
C ASP A 400 -29.25 -8.28 -25.79
N ARG A 401 -29.74 -9.53 -25.65
CA ARG A 401 -30.19 -10.08 -24.36
C ARG A 401 -29.18 -11.08 -23.83
N LEU A 402 -28.54 -10.73 -22.72
CA LEU A 402 -27.42 -11.50 -22.17
C LEU A 402 -27.87 -12.46 -21.07
N ALA A 403 -27.25 -13.64 -21.02
CA ALA A 403 -27.39 -14.59 -19.92
C ALA A 403 -26.65 -14.06 -18.66
N PRO A 404 -27.07 -14.43 -17.44
CA PRO A 404 -28.04 -15.47 -17.12
C PRO A 404 -29.49 -14.97 -16.98
N HIS A 405 -29.71 -13.68 -16.75
CA HIS A 405 -31.02 -13.15 -16.36
C HIS A 405 -31.81 -12.46 -17.50
N GLY A 406 -31.26 -12.43 -18.71
CA GLY A 406 -31.92 -11.83 -19.88
C GLY A 406 -32.09 -10.33 -19.82
N GLY A 407 -31.13 -9.65 -19.17
CA GLY A 407 -30.97 -8.20 -19.24
C GLY A 407 -30.63 -7.79 -20.67
N MET A 408 -31.33 -6.77 -21.16
CA MET A 408 -31.09 -6.18 -22.46
C MET A 408 -30.01 -5.10 -22.33
N VAL A 409 -29.03 -5.13 -23.22
CA VAL A 409 -27.96 -4.12 -23.28
C VAL A 409 -28.56 -2.78 -23.68
N LYS A 410 -28.52 -1.80 -22.78
CA LYS A 410 -28.85 -0.39 -23.08
C LYS A 410 -27.67 0.33 -23.69
N PHE A 411 -26.49 0.16 -23.08
CA PHE A 411 -25.26 0.77 -23.53
C PHE A 411 -24.11 -0.23 -23.53
N VAL A 412 -23.28 -0.15 -24.56
CA VAL A 412 -21.96 -0.79 -24.61
C VAL A 412 -20.94 0.30 -24.34
N VAL A 413 -20.19 0.17 -23.26
CA VAL A 413 -19.14 1.12 -22.90
C VAL A 413 -17.81 0.56 -23.41
N LYS A 414 -17.26 1.18 -24.44
CA LYS A 414 -15.95 0.86 -25.02
C LYS A 414 -14.94 1.85 -24.46
N THR A 415 -14.13 1.42 -23.51
CA THR A 415 -13.07 2.26 -22.96
C THR A 415 -11.83 2.12 -23.84
N ILE A 416 -11.54 3.16 -24.62
CA ILE A 416 -10.43 3.23 -25.55
C ILE A 416 -9.26 3.92 -24.85
N TYR A 417 -8.09 3.29 -24.95
CA TYR A 417 -6.84 3.87 -24.52
C TYR A 417 -6.11 4.29 -25.78
N ALA A 418 -5.47 5.46 -25.76
CA ALA A 418 -4.84 6.02 -26.96
C ALA A 418 -3.96 4.97 -27.67
N GLU A 419 -3.91 5.00 -29.01
CA GLU A 419 -3.39 3.93 -29.89
C GLU A 419 -1.98 3.39 -29.55
N TYR A 420 -1.23 4.08 -28.70
CA TYR A 420 0.12 3.74 -28.24
C TYR A 420 0.17 2.97 -26.90
N TYR A 421 -0.96 2.80 -26.20
CA TYR A 421 -1.07 2.31 -24.82
C TYR A 421 -1.78 0.96 -24.67
N ASN A 422 -1.81 0.14 -25.73
CA ASN A 422 -2.62 -1.07 -25.78
C ASN A 422 -2.27 -2.14 -24.72
N ARG A 423 -1.60 -1.91 -23.58
CA ARG A 423 -1.31 -2.94 -22.57
C ARG A 423 -2.17 -2.76 -21.34
N PHE A 424 -2.96 -3.77 -21.01
CA PHE A 424 -3.73 -3.81 -19.77
C PHE A 424 -3.16 -4.83 -18.79
N ILE A 425 -3.15 -4.44 -17.51
CA ILE A 425 -2.96 -5.38 -16.39
C ILE A 425 -4.31 -6.10 -16.20
N ILE A 426 -4.41 -7.31 -16.75
CA ILE A 426 -5.62 -8.13 -16.67
C ILE A 426 -5.33 -9.47 -16.03
N SER A 427 -6.21 -9.85 -15.12
CA SER A 427 -6.18 -11.15 -14.48
C SER A 427 -6.75 -12.17 -15.46
N LYS A 428 -6.00 -13.24 -15.71
CA LYS A 428 -6.53 -14.44 -16.33
C LYS A 428 -7.02 -15.35 -15.21
N VAL A 429 -8.34 -15.52 -15.11
CA VAL A 429 -8.96 -16.38 -14.10
C VAL A 429 -9.48 -17.67 -14.75
N GLU A 430 -10.26 -18.47 -14.02
CA GLU A 430 -10.85 -19.72 -14.51
C GLU A 430 -11.59 -19.54 -15.85
N ASN A 431 -11.69 -20.63 -16.63
CA ASN A 431 -12.31 -20.66 -17.96
C ASN A 431 -11.70 -19.69 -19.00
N ASN A 432 -10.43 -19.32 -18.81
CA ASN A 432 -9.75 -18.32 -19.64
C ASN A 432 -10.45 -16.96 -19.67
N LEU A 433 -11.25 -16.61 -18.65
CA LEU A 433 -11.77 -15.26 -18.54
C LEU A 433 -10.59 -14.29 -18.35
N ILE A 434 -10.53 -13.29 -19.23
CA ILE A 434 -9.55 -12.23 -19.20
C ILE A 434 -10.26 -10.93 -18.83
N ILE A 435 -9.92 -10.39 -17.66
CA ILE A 435 -10.68 -9.30 -17.03
C ILE A 435 -9.77 -8.44 -16.16
N THR A 436 -10.10 -7.17 -15.96
CA THR A 436 -9.32 -6.29 -15.06
C THR A 436 -9.36 -6.81 -13.62
N ALA A 437 -8.24 -6.64 -12.91
CA ALA A 437 -7.99 -7.18 -11.57
C ALA A 437 -9.07 -6.84 -10.52
N TRP A 438 -9.79 -5.73 -10.70
CA TRP A 438 -10.79 -5.19 -9.77
C TRP A 438 -12.23 -5.22 -10.30
N HIS A 439 -12.52 -6.05 -11.30
CA HIS A 439 -13.89 -6.27 -11.78
C HIS A 439 -14.55 -7.40 -10.97
N PRO A 440 -15.59 -7.14 -10.16
CA PRO A 440 -16.23 -8.18 -9.36
C PRO A 440 -16.79 -9.34 -10.20
N ILE A 441 -16.37 -10.56 -9.88
CA ILE A 441 -16.88 -11.80 -10.47
C ILE A 441 -17.50 -12.67 -9.39
N ARG A 442 -18.44 -13.53 -9.77
CA ARG A 442 -19.10 -14.47 -8.87
C ARG A 442 -18.55 -15.87 -9.06
N VAL A 443 -17.91 -16.40 -8.02
CA VAL A 443 -17.39 -17.76 -7.96
C VAL A 443 -17.99 -18.43 -6.72
N ASN A 444 -18.52 -19.64 -6.86
CA ASN A 444 -19.21 -20.35 -5.76
C ASN A 444 -20.28 -19.50 -5.06
N GLN A 445 -21.05 -18.73 -5.84
CA GLN A 445 -22.11 -17.82 -5.38
C GLN A 445 -21.63 -16.60 -4.54
N GLN A 446 -20.33 -16.36 -4.44
CA GLN A 446 -19.76 -15.22 -3.73
C GLN A 446 -19.08 -14.24 -4.68
N TRP A 447 -19.23 -12.94 -4.42
CA TRP A 447 -18.50 -11.90 -5.13
C TRP A 447 -17.05 -11.84 -4.67
N ILE A 448 -16.13 -11.92 -5.61
CA ILE A 448 -14.68 -11.84 -5.36
C ILE A 448 -14.01 -10.94 -6.40
N MET A 449 -12.83 -10.42 -6.07
CA MET A 449 -12.01 -9.67 -7.02
C MET A 449 -11.04 -10.63 -7.74
N PRO A 450 -10.89 -10.55 -9.06
CA PRO A 450 -9.92 -11.36 -9.81
C PRO A 450 -8.48 -11.27 -9.27
N CYS A 451 -8.08 -10.14 -8.67
CA CYS A 451 -6.78 -10.00 -8.02
C CYS A 451 -6.55 -10.94 -6.83
N SER A 452 -7.61 -11.39 -6.15
CA SER A 452 -7.49 -12.37 -5.05
C SER A 452 -7.36 -13.81 -5.55
N LEU A 453 -7.50 -14.04 -6.86
CA LEU A 453 -7.39 -15.37 -7.47
C LEU A 453 -6.09 -15.59 -8.24
N VAL A 454 -5.39 -14.52 -8.61
CA VAL A 454 -4.24 -14.58 -9.52
C VAL A 454 -3.01 -14.01 -8.83
N SER A 455 -2.00 -14.85 -8.63
CA SER A 455 -0.76 -14.50 -7.92
C SER A 455 0.20 -13.61 -8.72
N SER A 456 -0.16 -13.24 -9.95
CA SER A 456 0.52 -12.27 -10.84
C SER A 456 -0.40 -11.95 -12.03
N PRO A 457 -0.91 -10.72 -12.17
CA PRO A 457 -1.73 -10.36 -13.33
C PRO A 457 -0.89 -10.42 -14.61
N ASN A 458 -1.51 -10.80 -15.72
CA ASN A 458 -0.84 -10.84 -17.03
C ASN A 458 -0.98 -9.47 -17.70
N GLU A 459 0.08 -9.00 -18.35
CA GLU A 459 -0.03 -7.90 -19.31
C GLU A 459 -0.51 -8.46 -20.64
N ILE A 460 -1.63 -7.96 -21.15
CA ILE A 460 -2.14 -8.34 -22.47
C ILE A 460 -2.32 -7.10 -23.30
N LEU A 461 -1.98 -7.23 -24.59
CA LEU A 461 -2.16 -6.18 -25.56
C LEU A 461 -3.64 -6.14 -26.01
N CYS A 462 -4.37 -5.05 -25.76
CA CYS A 462 -5.68 -4.79 -26.33
C CYS A 462 -5.95 -3.29 -26.58
N GLU A 463 -6.69 -3.02 -27.66
CA GLU A 463 -7.07 -1.66 -28.10
C GLU A 463 -8.13 -1.02 -27.19
N ALA A 464 -9.02 -1.85 -26.66
CA ALA A 464 -10.11 -1.41 -25.80
C ALA A 464 -10.54 -2.51 -24.84
N VAL A 465 -11.11 -2.08 -23.73
CA VAL A 465 -11.87 -2.94 -22.81
C VAL A 465 -13.31 -2.48 -22.75
N TYR A 466 -14.19 -3.38 -22.38
CA TYR A 466 -15.63 -3.19 -22.51
C TYR A 466 -16.34 -3.37 -21.18
N ASN A 467 -17.46 -2.68 -21.00
CA ASN A 467 -18.44 -3.00 -19.97
C ASN A 467 -19.84 -2.70 -20.53
N PHE A 468 -20.89 -3.19 -19.86
CA PHE A 468 -22.26 -3.07 -20.32
C PHE A 468 -23.12 -2.35 -19.28
N ALA A 469 -24.13 -1.62 -19.72
CA ALA A 469 -25.24 -1.19 -18.88
C ALA A 469 -26.49 -1.94 -19.33
N LEU A 470 -27.08 -2.72 -18.43
CA LEU A 470 -28.28 -3.51 -18.72
C LEU A 470 -29.54 -2.80 -18.21
N ASP A 471 -30.70 -3.18 -18.75
CA ASP A 471 -31.99 -2.70 -18.25
C ASP A 471 -32.44 -3.37 -16.95
N ARG A 472 -31.96 -4.58 -16.67
CA ARG A 472 -32.24 -5.37 -15.46
C ARG A 472 -31.21 -6.47 -15.25
N GLY A 473 -31.24 -7.11 -14.09
CA GLY A 473 -30.43 -8.28 -13.72
C GLY A 473 -28.96 -7.96 -13.47
N HIS A 474 -28.38 -7.04 -14.25
CA HIS A 474 -27.07 -6.43 -14.11
C HIS A 474 -25.89 -7.39 -13.88
N THR A 475 -26.03 -8.65 -14.29
CA THR A 475 -24.94 -9.61 -14.40
C THR A 475 -24.90 -10.22 -15.79
N VAL A 476 -23.71 -10.68 -16.18
CA VAL A 476 -23.43 -11.27 -17.49
C VAL A 476 -22.51 -12.48 -17.34
N LEU A 477 -22.76 -13.54 -18.11
CA LEU A 477 -21.83 -14.66 -18.23
C LEU A 477 -20.76 -14.37 -19.31
N VAL A 478 -19.51 -14.22 -18.87
CA VAL A 478 -18.34 -14.03 -19.74
C VAL A 478 -17.39 -15.20 -19.53
N ASN A 479 -17.10 -15.97 -20.58
CA ASN A 479 -16.41 -17.26 -20.51
C ASN A 479 -17.00 -18.16 -19.40
N ASP A 480 -18.32 -18.22 -19.31
CA ASP A 480 -19.10 -18.97 -18.31
C ASP A 480 -18.86 -18.55 -16.84
N VAL A 481 -18.22 -17.41 -16.60
CA VAL A 481 -18.09 -16.79 -15.27
C VAL A 481 -19.06 -15.63 -15.15
N GLU A 482 -19.85 -15.58 -14.08
CA GLU A 482 -20.80 -14.50 -13.85
C GLU A 482 -20.06 -13.24 -13.37
N CYS A 483 -20.24 -12.14 -14.10
CA CYS A 483 -19.59 -10.86 -13.87
C CYS A 483 -20.63 -9.75 -13.69
N VAL A 484 -20.27 -8.69 -12.97
CA VAL A 484 -21.17 -7.54 -12.75
C VAL A 484 -21.15 -6.56 -13.93
N THR A 485 -22.27 -5.88 -14.16
CA THR A 485 -22.37 -4.80 -15.18
C THR A 485 -22.63 -3.44 -14.51
N LEU A 486 -22.60 -2.35 -15.27
CA LEU A 486 -22.81 -1.00 -14.74
C LEU A 486 -24.27 -0.76 -14.31
N GLY A 487 -24.44 0.12 -13.32
CA GLY A 487 -25.75 0.49 -12.77
C GLY A 487 -26.40 -0.59 -11.91
N HIS A 488 -25.63 -1.55 -11.42
CA HIS A 488 -26.16 -2.80 -10.85
C HIS A 488 -26.95 -2.68 -9.54
N GLY A 489 -26.76 -1.63 -8.75
CA GLY A 489 -27.49 -1.41 -7.49
C GLY A 489 -27.15 -2.36 -6.33
N PHE A 490 -26.38 -3.43 -6.57
CA PHE A 490 -25.91 -4.37 -5.53
C PHE A 490 -25.20 -3.68 -4.37
N GLN A 491 -25.48 -4.15 -3.15
CA GLN A 491 -25.02 -3.56 -1.89
C GLN A 491 -24.09 -4.47 -1.10
N GLU A 492 -23.91 -5.71 -1.57
CA GLU A 492 -22.98 -6.68 -1.01
C GLU A 492 -21.54 -6.15 -1.07
N ASP A 493 -20.73 -6.55 -0.10
CA ASP A 493 -19.30 -6.22 -0.09
C ASP A 493 -18.62 -6.81 -1.33
N VAL A 494 -17.45 -6.25 -1.71
CA VAL A 494 -16.75 -6.49 -2.99
C VAL A 494 -17.42 -5.85 -4.21
N VAL A 495 -18.72 -6.06 -4.42
CA VAL A 495 -19.41 -5.60 -5.63
C VAL A 495 -19.98 -4.19 -5.52
N ARG A 496 -20.33 -3.73 -4.31
CA ARG A 496 -20.89 -2.39 -4.09
C ARG A 496 -19.92 -1.29 -4.55
N HIS A 497 -20.38 -0.42 -5.45
CA HIS A 497 -19.60 0.73 -5.91
C HIS A 497 -20.44 2.02 -5.95
N ALA A 498 -19.95 3.09 -5.31
CA ALA A 498 -20.70 4.34 -5.11
C ALA A 498 -21.08 5.10 -6.40
N TYR A 499 -20.37 4.85 -7.51
CA TYR A 499 -20.66 5.42 -8.82
C TYR A 499 -21.11 4.36 -9.83
N TYR A 500 -20.22 3.47 -10.27
CA TYR A 500 -20.52 2.36 -11.21
C TYR A 500 -21.66 1.43 -10.79
N GLY A 501 -21.95 1.28 -9.49
CA GLY A 501 -23.10 0.51 -8.99
C GLY A 501 -24.37 1.32 -8.79
N SER A 502 -24.40 2.58 -9.21
CA SER A 502 -25.52 3.50 -8.98
C SER A 502 -26.11 4.03 -10.27
N GLU A 503 -27.33 4.56 -10.22
CA GLU A 503 -28.01 5.22 -11.34
C GLU A 503 -27.21 6.41 -11.92
N ARG A 504 -26.23 6.93 -11.16
CA ARG A 504 -25.39 8.05 -11.62
C ARG A 504 -24.60 7.69 -12.87
N VAL A 505 -24.06 6.48 -12.96
CA VAL A 505 -23.33 6.06 -14.17
C VAL A 505 -24.26 5.99 -15.37
N ILE A 506 -25.50 5.50 -15.17
CA ILE A 506 -26.49 5.40 -16.25
C ILE A 506 -26.84 6.78 -16.81
N LYS A 507 -27.10 7.76 -15.93
CA LYS A 507 -27.38 9.15 -16.33
C LYS A 507 -26.23 9.81 -17.08
N ASP A 508 -24.99 9.52 -16.70
CA ASP A 508 -23.83 10.07 -17.40
C ASP A 508 -23.62 9.38 -18.76
N LEU A 509 -23.86 8.06 -18.85
CA LEU A 509 -23.86 7.33 -20.13
C LEU A 509 -24.97 7.82 -21.07
N GLU A 510 -26.17 8.12 -20.58
CA GLU A 510 -27.26 8.70 -21.39
C GLU A 510 -26.84 10.03 -22.03
N LYS A 511 -26.21 10.92 -21.24
CA LYS A 511 -25.70 12.20 -21.74
C LYS A 511 -24.61 12.00 -22.79
N LEU A 512 -23.64 11.12 -22.52
CA LEU A 512 -22.56 10.82 -23.46
C LEU A 512 -23.08 10.19 -24.75
N ASN A 513 -24.06 9.30 -24.67
CA ASN A 513 -24.70 8.71 -25.85
C ASN A 513 -25.39 9.78 -26.72
N MET A 514 -26.09 10.73 -26.09
CA MET A 514 -26.68 11.86 -26.82
C MET A 514 -25.62 12.75 -27.50
N GLN A 515 -24.43 12.87 -26.90
CA GLN A 515 -23.34 13.69 -27.43
C GLN A 515 -22.56 12.99 -28.55
N GLN A 516 -22.27 11.69 -28.41
CA GLN A 516 -21.51 10.91 -29.39
C GLN A 516 -22.36 10.42 -30.57
N ASN A 517 -23.66 10.22 -30.35
CA ASN A 517 -24.61 9.73 -31.36
C ASN A 517 -24.20 8.39 -32.03
N ASN A 518 -23.58 7.50 -31.25
CA ASN A 518 -23.03 6.21 -31.71
C ASN A 518 -23.97 5.02 -31.46
N GLY A 519 -25.29 5.25 -31.54
CA GLY A 519 -26.29 4.17 -31.50
C GLY A 519 -26.31 3.32 -30.21
N GLY A 520 -25.84 3.86 -29.08
CA GLY A 520 -25.75 3.15 -27.80
C GLY A 520 -24.39 2.51 -27.49
N ILE A 521 -23.43 2.60 -28.42
CA ILE A 521 -22.01 2.33 -28.14
C ILE A 521 -21.37 3.66 -27.69
N ILE A 522 -20.84 3.69 -26.48
CA ILE A 522 -20.25 4.89 -25.88
C ILE A 522 -18.76 4.67 -25.74
N GLU A 523 -17.97 5.50 -26.41
CA GLU A 523 -16.52 5.47 -26.32
C GLU A 523 -16.04 6.39 -25.20
N ILE A 524 -15.22 5.87 -24.30
CA ILE A 524 -14.70 6.62 -23.15
C ILE A 524 -13.18 6.53 -23.17
N SER A 525 -12.49 7.64 -22.96
CA SER A 525 -11.04 7.66 -22.72
C SER A 525 -10.74 7.93 -21.26
N GLU A 526 -9.51 7.66 -20.80
CA GLU A 526 -9.13 7.94 -19.41
C GLU A 526 -9.36 9.39 -18.99
N LYS A 527 -9.17 10.35 -19.90
CA LYS A 527 -9.37 11.78 -19.64
C LYS A 527 -10.82 12.13 -19.27
N MET A 528 -11.76 11.25 -19.59
CA MET A 528 -13.17 11.40 -19.29
C MET A 528 -13.56 10.84 -17.92
N LEU A 529 -12.66 10.12 -17.23
CA LEU A 529 -12.92 9.54 -15.90
C LEU A 529 -12.59 10.56 -14.80
N GLN A 530 -13.58 10.91 -13.97
CA GLN A 530 -13.35 11.70 -12.76
C GLN A 530 -13.14 10.78 -11.56
N ARG A 531 -12.07 10.99 -10.79
CA ARG A 531 -11.73 10.14 -9.62
C ARG A 531 -11.80 10.90 -8.29
N LYS A 532 -11.93 10.16 -7.18
CA LYS A 532 -11.81 10.70 -5.81
C LYS A 532 -10.34 10.72 -5.38
N ASN A 533 -9.83 11.88 -5.00
CA ASN A 533 -8.43 12.08 -4.58
C ASN A 533 -8.00 11.16 -3.42
N LYS A 534 -8.94 10.83 -2.51
CA LYS A 534 -8.62 9.98 -1.34
C LYS A 534 -8.55 8.48 -1.63
N THR A 535 -9.16 7.99 -2.71
CA THR A 535 -9.40 6.54 -2.90
C THR A 535 -9.11 6.04 -4.32
N GLY A 536 -8.80 6.91 -5.29
CA GLY A 536 -8.64 6.56 -6.71
C GLY A 536 -9.93 6.10 -7.42
N LEU A 537 -11.00 5.78 -6.68
CA LEU A 537 -12.31 5.37 -7.18
C LEU A 537 -12.91 6.40 -8.15
N VAL A 538 -13.47 5.91 -9.26
CA VAL A 538 -14.23 6.74 -10.20
C VAL A 538 -15.48 7.28 -9.52
N LYS A 539 -15.70 8.60 -9.60
CA LYS A 539 -16.83 9.33 -9.01
C LYS A 539 -17.78 9.92 -10.04
N GLY A 540 -17.42 9.93 -11.32
CA GLY A 540 -18.18 10.56 -12.40
C GLY A 540 -17.51 10.40 -13.76
N LEU A 541 -18.26 10.74 -14.81
CA LEU A 541 -17.75 10.91 -16.17
C LEU A 541 -17.85 12.39 -16.59
N GLN A 542 -16.88 12.85 -17.38
CA GLN A 542 -16.89 14.18 -17.98
C GLN A 542 -16.75 14.11 -19.49
N TRP A 543 -17.52 14.93 -20.20
CA TRP A 543 -17.35 15.14 -21.63
C TRP A 543 -16.26 16.18 -21.86
N GLN A 544 -15.18 15.79 -22.53
CA GLN A 544 -14.28 16.72 -23.18
C GLN A 544 -14.61 16.65 -24.67
N GLY A 545 -15.05 17.77 -25.26
CA GLY A 545 -15.32 17.83 -26.69
C GLY A 545 -14.10 17.37 -27.48
N ILE A 546 -14.31 16.63 -28.55
CA ILE A 546 -13.25 16.29 -29.50
C ILE A 546 -12.71 17.61 -30.05
N LEU A 547 -11.50 18.01 -29.62
CA LEU A 547 -10.70 18.94 -30.40
C LEU A 547 -10.31 18.16 -31.65
N VAL A 548 -11.03 18.41 -32.73
CA VAL A 548 -10.61 18.02 -34.07
C VAL A 548 -9.40 18.90 -34.40
N GLU A 549 -8.20 18.33 -34.37
CA GLU A 549 -7.10 18.79 -35.21
C GLU A 549 -6.92 17.81 -36.36
#